data_AF-A0A453DPJ5-F1
#
_entry.id   AF-A0A453DPJ5-F1
#
_cell.length_a   1.000
_cell.length_b   1.000
_cell.length_c   1.000
_cell.angle_alpha   90.00
_cell.angle_beta   90.00
_cell.angle_gamma   90.00
#
_symmetry.space_group_name_H-M   'P 1'
#
loop_
_entity.id
_entity.type
_entity.pdbx_description
1 polymer ?
#
loop_
_entity_poly.entity_id
_entity_poly.type
_entity_poly.pdbx_seq_one_letter_code
_entity_poly.pdbx_strand_id
1 'polypeptide(L)' 'MQALTVHYHNYGSDIKVVLAVDDAQFPDCHQLLDGFAEATRIIKNAAALKTLTTSI' A
#
# COMPACT_ATOMS: atom_id res chain seq x y z
N MET A 1 19.53 6.81 -9.91
CA MET A 1 18.86 7.26 -8.67
C MET A 1 17.51 6.58 -8.59
N GLN A 2 17.19 5.92 -7.48
CA GLN A 2 15.87 5.35 -7.23
C GLN A 2 15.15 6.29 -6.27
N ALA A 3 14.09 6.94 -6.74
CA ALA A 3 13.35 7.95 -5.96
C ALA A 3 12.38 7.31 -4.94
N LEU A 4 11.93 6.08 -5.21
CA LEU A 4 11.04 5.30 -4.38
C LEU A 4 11.38 3.82 -4.53
N THR A 5 11.53 3.14 -3.39
CA THR A 5 11.70 1.69 -3.33
C THR A 5 10.58 1.08 -2.50
N VAL A 6 9.97 0.01 -3.02
CA VAL A 6 8.88 -0.71 -2.37
C VAL A 6 9.33 -2.12 -2.05
N HIS A 7 9.36 -2.46 -0.76
CA HIS A 7 9.61 -3.83 -0.31
C HIS A 7 8.32 -4.47 0.17
N TYR A 8 7.97 -5.61 -0.42
CA TYR A 8 6.80 -6.40 -0.06
C TYR A 8 7.22 -7.71 0.60
N HIS A 9 6.66 -7.99 1.78
CA HIS A 9 6.85 -9.24 2.50
C HIS A 9 5.49 -9.84 2.84
N ASN A 10 5.29 -11.10 2.44
CA ASN A 10 4.10 -11.88 2.76
C ASN A 10 4.40 -12.81 3.95
N TYR A 11 3.60 -12.70 5.02
CA TYR A 11 3.67 -13.56 6.20
C TYR A 11 2.49 -14.53 6.29
N GLY A 12 1.79 -14.76 5.19
CA GLY A 12 0.65 -15.67 5.10
C GLY A 12 -0.68 -14.95 5.33
N SER A 13 -0.99 -14.62 6.59
CA SER A 13 -2.20 -13.86 6.95
C SER A 13 -2.06 -12.36 6.76
N ASP A 14 -0.83 -11.87 6.83
CA ASP A 14 -0.52 -10.44 6.85
C ASP A 14 0.55 -10.10 5.82
N ILE A 15 0.42 -8.90 5.24
CA ILE A 15 1.42 -8.34 4.34
C ILE A 15 2.09 -7.15 5.02
N LYS A 16 3.41 -7.06 4.89
CA LYS A 16 4.18 -5.89 5.28
C LYS A 16 4.71 -5.21 4.03
N VAL A 17 4.38 -3.93 3.88
CA VAL A 17 4.91 -3.06 2.83
C VAL A 17 5.82 -2.03 3.49
N VAL A 18 7.06 -1.92 3.01
CA VAL A 18 8.00 -0.88 3.43
C VAL A 18 8.28 0.02 2.22
N LEU A 19 8.00 1.30 2.39
CA LEU A 19 8.25 2.33 1.39
C LEU A 19 9.47 3.13 1.83
N ALA A 20 10.52 3.11 1.02
CA ALA A 20 11.72 3.93 1.22
C ALA A 20 11.76 5.00 0.12
N VAL A 21 11.89 6.26 0.51
CA VAL A 21 11.91 7.42 -0.39
C VAL A 21 13.25 8.14 -0.29
N ASP A 22 13.63 8.81 -1.36
CA ASP A 22 14.73 9.77 -1.35
C ASP A 22 14.20 11.13 -0.88
N ASP A 23 14.63 11.59 0.29
CA ASP A 23 14.20 12.85 0.91
C ASP A 23 14.53 14.07 0.03
N ALA A 24 15.54 13.99 -0.85
CA ALA A 24 15.86 15.06 -1.79
C ALA A 24 14.81 15.21 -2.91
N GLN A 25 14.04 14.15 -3.17
CA GLN A 25 13.01 14.11 -4.21
C GLN A 25 11.59 14.18 -3.64
N PHE A 26 11.41 13.78 -2.38
CA PHE A 26 10.15 13.82 -1.65
C PHE A 26 10.29 14.61 -0.35
N PRO A 27 10.36 15.96 -0.43
CA PRO A 27 10.51 16.82 0.75
C PRO A 27 9.34 16.73 1.74
N ASP A 28 8.17 16.27 1.29
CA ASP A 28 7.07 15.81 2.14
C ASP A 28 6.59 14.44 1.67
N CYS A 29 7.18 13.39 2.23
CA CYS A 29 6.82 12.02 1.90
C CYS A 29 5.56 11.53 2.61
N HIS A 30 5.05 12.26 3.62
CA HIS A 30 3.87 11.85 4.38
C HIS A 30 2.62 11.79 3.49
N GLN A 31 2.45 12.75 2.58
CA GLN A 31 1.33 12.74 1.63
C GLN A 31 1.35 11.51 0.71
N LEU A 32 2.53 11.08 0.28
CA LEU A 32 2.69 9.86 -0.52
C LEU A 32 2.34 8.61 0.28
N LEU A 33 2.81 8.53 1.54
CA LEU A 33 2.52 7.42 2.44
C LEU A 33 1.03 7.34 2.79
N ASP A 34 0.40 8.47 3.07
CA ASP A 34 -1.03 8.58 3.39
C ASP A 34 -1.88 8.18 2.18
N GLY A 35 -1.53 8.67 1.00
CA GLY A 35 -2.19 8.30 -0.25
C GLY A 35 -2.06 6.80 -0.56
N PHE A 36 -0.89 6.22 -0.31
CA PHE A 36 -0.67 4.78 -0.48
C PHE A 36 -1.50 3.96 0.50
N ALA A 37 -1.56 4.36 1.78
CA ALA A 37 -2.37 3.71 2.79
C ALA A 37 -3.86 3.74 2.43
N GLU A 38 -4.36 4.89 1.98
CA GLU A 38 -5.76 5.08 1.59
C GLU A 38 -6.12 4.27 0.35
N ALA A 39 -5.28 4.29 -0.69
CA ALA A 39 -5.48 3.45 -1.88
C ALA A 39 -5.53 1.96 -1.52
N THR A 40 -4.62 1.50 -0.65
CA THR A 40 -4.57 0.10 -0.19
C THR A 40 -5.84 -0.27 0.60
N ARG A 41 -6.34 0.63 1.44
CA ARG A 41 -7.60 0.46 2.18
C ARG A 41 -8.78 0.31 1.22
N ILE A 42 -8.88 1.17 0.22
CA ILE A 42 -9.95 1.13 -0.80
C ILE A 42 -9.92 -0.21 -1.56
N ILE A 43 -8.74 -0.63 -2.03
CA ILE A 43 -8.57 -1.90 -2.75
C ILE A 43 -8.97 -3.08 -1.86
N LYS A 44 -8.51 -3.12 -0.60
CA LYS A 44 -8.85 -4.17 0.36
C LYS A 44 -10.36 -4.23 0.60
N ASN A 45 -11.00 -3.09 0.80
CA ASN A 45 -12.45 -3.03 1.02
C ASN A 45 -13.23 -3.51 -0.21
N ALA A 46 -12.84 -3.07 -1.41
CA ALA A 46 -13.48 -3.51 -2.64
C ALA A 46 -13.30 -5.03 -2.88
N ALA A 47 -12.12 -5.58 -2.58
CA ALA A 47 -11.86 -7.01 -2.68
C ALA A 47 -12.72 -7.81 -1.68
N ALA A 48 -12.80 -7.36 -0.42
CA ALA A 48 -13.63 -8.00 0.60
C ALA A 48 -15.12 -7.99 0.22
N LEU A 49 -15.63 -6.87 -0.33
CA LEU A 49 -16.99 -6.76 -0.84
C LEU A 49 -17.25 -7.73 -2.00
N LYS A 50 -16.30 -7.87 -2.94
CA LYS A 50 -16.41 -8.84 -4.03
C LYS A 50 -16.53 -10.28 -3.52
N THR A 51 -15.70 -10.68 -2.57
CA THR A 51 -15.74 -12.02 -1.97
C THR A 51 -17.10 -12.33 -1.32
N LEU A 52 -17.73 -11.35 -0.68
CA LEU A 52 -19.08 -11.48 -0.11
C LEU A 52 -20.14 -11.66 -1.20
N THR A 53 -20.06 -10.93 -2.31
CA THR A 53 -21.05 -11.00 -3.39
C THR A 53 -20.96 -12.24 -4.28
N THR A 54 -19.79 -12.89 -4.36
CA THR A 54 -19.59 -14.12 -5.15
C THR A 54 -19.82 -15.40 -4.37
N SER A 55 -20.14 -15.32 -3.08
CA SER A 55 -20.39 -16.48 -2.20
C SER A 55 -21.87 -16.91 -2.17
N ILE A 56 -22.66 -16.56 -3.19
CA ILE A 56 -24.09 -16.88 -3.34
C ILE A 56 -24.28 -17.91 -4.46
#